data_AF-A0A355KT54-F1
#
_entry.id   AF-A0A355KT54-F1
#
_cell.length_a   1.000
_cell.length_b   1.000
_cell.length_c   1.000
_cell.angle_alpha   90.00
_cell.angle_beta   90.00
_cell.angle_gamma   90.00
#
_symmetry.space_group_name_H-M   'P 1'
#
loop_
_entity.id
_entity.type
_entity.pdbx_description
1 polymer ?
#
loop_
_entity_poly.entity_id
_entity_poly.type
_entity_poly.pdbx_seq_one_letter_code
_entity_poly.pdbx_strand_id
1 'polypeptide(L)' 'MENIEYVLPGEIEKRSFAIIGEELKERGIVLPPEQEPVTKRVIHTSADFDYAKT' A
#
# COMPACT_ATOMS: atom_id res chain seq x y z
N MET A 1 2.37 8.75 -28.04
CA MET A 1 3.29 8.81 -26.89
C MET A 1 2.42 9.12 -25.69
N GLU A 2 2.31 8.19 -24.75
CA GLU A 2 1.60 8.44 -23.50
C GLU A 2 2.27 9.62 -22.78
N ASN A 3 1.46 10.57 -22.31
CA ASN A 3 1.95 11.70 -21.53
C ASN A 3 2.49 11.16 -20.20
N ILE A 4 3.80 11.29 -19.98
CA ILE A 4 4.42 10.93 -18.70
C ILE A 4 3.99 11.98 -17.68
N GLU A 5 3.24 11.56 -16.66
CA GLU A 5 2.89 12.42 -15.53
C GLU A 5 4.14 12.61 -14.65
N TYR A 6 4.64 13.84 -14.57
CA TYR A 6 5.72 14.18 -13.63
C TYR A 6 5.12 14.38 -12.24
N VAL A 7 5.16 13.32 -11.44
CA VAL A 7 4.71 13.30 -10.04
C VAL A 7 5.91 13.24 -9.11
N LEU A 8 5.81 13.92 -7.96
CA LEU A 8 6.85 13.87 -6.94
C LEU A 8 6.90 12.46 -6.32
N PRO A 9 8.09 11.94 -5.96
CA PRO A 9 8.22 10.62 -5.34
C PRO A 9 7.33 10.42 -4.10
N GLY A 10 7.21 11.44 -3.25
CA GLY A 10 6.35 11.38 -2.07
C GLY A 10 4.85 11.31 -2.39
N GLU A 11 4.42 11.84 -3.54
CA GLU A 11 3.03 11.71 -3.98
C GLU A 11 2.76 10.30 -4.53
N ILE A 12 3.75 9.69 -5.20
CA ILE A 12 3.69 8.29 -5.65
C ILE A 12 3.61 7.35 -4.45
N GLU A 13 4.39 7.61 -3.40
CA GLU A 13 4.37 6.83 -2.16
C GLU A 13 2.99 6.92 -1.47
N LYS A 14 2.44 8.14 -1.32
CA LYS A 14 1.10 8.34 -0.76
C LYS A 14 0.02 7.59 -1.55
N ARG A 15 0.06 7.69 -2.89
CA ARG A 15 -0.85 6.94 -3.78
C ARG A 15 -0.69 5.43 -3.56
N SER A 16 0.54 4.94 -3.42
CA SER A 16 0.82 3.52 -3.18
C SER A 16 0.22 3.04 -1.84
N PHE A 17 0.40 3.80 -0.76
CA PHE A 17 -0.19 3.44 0.54
C PHE A 17 -1.72 3.49 0.54
N ALA A 18 -2.33 4.39 -0.23
CA ALA A 18 -3.78 4.42 -0.42
C ALA A 18 -4.27 3.14 -1.11
N ILE A 19 -3.66 2.76 -2.23
CA ILE A 19 -3.98 1.53 -2.97
C ILE A 19 -3.81 0.29 -2.09
N ILE A 20 -2.72 0.20 -1.33
CA ILE A 20 -2.50 -0.92 -0.40
C ILE A 20 -3.63 -0.99 0.64
N GLY A 21 -4.05 0.14 1.20
CA GLY A 21 -5.14 0.19 2.17
C GLY A 21 -6.49 -0.22 1.58
N GLU A 22 -6.80 0.21 0.35
CA GLU A 22 -8.02 -0.18 -0.36
C GLU A 22 -8.05 -1.67 -0.67
N GLU A 23 -6.96 -2.24 -1.21
CA GLU A 23 -6.85 -3.66 -1.52
C GLU A 23 -6.97 -4.53 -0.25
N LEU A 24 -6.34 -4.14 0.86
CA LEU A 24 -6.49 -4.85 2.14
C LEU A 24 -7.95 -4.87 2.61
N LYS A 25 -8.66 -3.76 2.44
CA LYS A 25 -10.08 -3.63 2.76
C LYS A 25 -10.94 -4.49 1.84
N GLU A 26 -10.67 -4.52 0.54
CA GLU A 26 -11.37 -5.37 -0.44
C GLU A 26 -11.17 -6.86 -0.13
N ARG A 27 -9.98 -7.24 0.36
CA ARG A 27 -9.68 -8.59 0.85
C ARG A 27 -10.29 -8.91 2.22
N GLY A 28 -10.95 -7.95 2.87
CA GLY A 28 -11.54 -8.12 4.20
C GLY A 28 -10.52 -8.24 5.34
N ILE A 29 -9.27 -7.81 5.11
CA ILE A 29 -8.20 -7.86 6.10
C ILE A 29 -8.27 -6.61 6.97
N VAL A 30 -8.54 -6.79 8.26
CA VAL A 30 -8.55 -5.70 9.25
C VAL A 30 -7.30 -5.81 10.12
N LEU A 31 -6.41 -4.82 9.98
CA LEU A 31 -5.17 -4.75 10.75
C LEU A 31 -5.39 -3.98 12.05
N PRO A 32 -4.77 -4.39 13.18
CA PRO A 32 -4.70 -3.56 14.37
C PRO A 32 -4.05 -2.20 14.06
N PRO A 33 -4.55 -1.07 14.61
CA PRO A 33 -4.04 0.27 14.30
C PRO A 33 -2.54 0.46 14.54
N GLU A 34 -2.00 -0.25 15.53
CA GLU A 34 -0.58 -0.24 15.88
C GLU A 34 0.31 -0.99 14.88
N GLN A 35 -0.24 -1.98 14.17
CA GLN A 35 0.47 -2.81 13.20
C GLN A 35 0.29 -2.31 11.76
N GLU A 36 -0.84 -1.66 11.47
CA GLU A 36 -1.18 -1.11 10.15
C GLU A 36 -0.03 -0.37 9.45
N PRO A 37 0.69 0.60 10.08
CA PRO A 37 1.77 1.31 9.40
C PRO A 37 2.97 0.41 9.07
N VAL A 38 3.27 -0.59 9.90
CA VAL A 38 4.38 -1.52 9.66
C VAL A 38 4.02 -2.48 8.55
N THR A 39 2.85 -3.11 8.63
CA THR A 39 2.37 -4.06 7.61
C THR A 39 2.28 -3.39 6.24
N LYS A 40 1.74 -2.17 6.16
CA LYS A 40 1.69 -1.41 4.89
C LYS A 40 3.07 -1.12 4.31
N ARG A 41 4.08 -0.82 5.14
CA ARG A 41 5.46 -0.60 4.66
C ARG A 41 6.11 -1.89 4.13
N VAL A 42 5.86 -3.01 4.79
CA VAL A 42 6.35 -4.31 4.30
C VAL A 42 5.75 -4.59 2.93
N ILE A 43 4.43 -4.48 2.78
CA ILE A 43 3.74 -4.66 1.49
C ILE A 43 4.25 -3.66 0.43
N HIS A 44 4.49 -2.40 0.80
CA HIS A 44 5.04 -1.41 -0.14
C HIS A 44 6.41 -1.81 -0.68
N THR A 45 7.24 -2.45 0.15
CA THR A 45 8.60 -2.87 -0.21
C THR A 45 8.60 -4.20 -0.96
N SER A 46 7.75 -5.15 -0.55
CA SER A 46 7.69 -6.51 -1.10
C SER A 46 6.71 -6.68 -2.25
N ALA A 47 5.77 -5.75 -2.42
CA ALA A 47 4.58 -5.88 -3.26
C ALA A 47 3.74 -7.14 -2.96
N ASP A 48 3.85 -7.69 -1.75
CA ASP A 48 3.22 -8.94 -1.35
C ASP A 48 2.12 -8.69 -0.30
N PHE A 49 0.87 -8.81 -0.72
CA PHE A 49 -0.32 -8.65 0.13
C PHE A 49 -0.60 -9.85 1.03
N ASP A 50 -0.02 -11.02 0.75
CA ASP A 50 -0.22 -12.21 1.59
C ASP A 50 0.54 -12.12 2.91
N TYR A 51 1.50 -11.20 3.04
CA TYR A 51 2.14 -10.85 4.31
C TYR A 51 1.12 -10.53 5.41
N ALA A 52 -0.03 -9.94 5.06
CA ALA A 52 -1.06 -9.56 6.02
C ALA A 52 -1.94 -10.73 6.53
N LYS A 53 -1.72 -11.97 6.05
CA LYS A 53 -2.46 -13.18 6.47
C LYS A 53 -1.68 -14.05 7.47
N THR A 54 -0.45 -13.68 7.80
CA THR A 54 0.44 -14.46 8.68
C THR A 54 0.21 -14.08 10.14
#